data_AF-A0A5S5D680-F1
#
_entry.id   AF-A0A5S5D680-F1
#
_cell.length_a   1.000
_cell.length_b   1.000
_cell.length_c   1.000
_cell.angle_alpha   90.00
_cell.angle_beta   90.00
_cell.angle_gamma   90.00
#
_symmetry.space_group_name_H-M   'P 1'
#
loop_
_entity.id
_entity.type
_entity.pdbx_description
1 polymer ?
#
loop_
_entity_poly.entity_id
_entity_poly.type
_entity_poly.pdbx_seq_one_letter_code
_entity_poly.pdbx_strand_id
1 'polypeptide(L)'
;MMENKISKLDFKPDFLQACEIFDLEPHDVLQKFIDNVCIPYFIANPMNPDRWANNFMIQCVLPRLESEELLERYAVFFDRITEAVLNDMKNKEQVAREIMDEWHKAVLEDRIEDVMKPNNASS
;
A
#
# COMPACT_ATOMS: atom_id res chain seq x y z
N MET A 1 -6.34 -2.75 25.10
CA MET A 1 -6.33 -1.36 24.61
C MET A 1 -4.98 -1.14 23.95
N MET A 2 -4.90 -1.17 22.62
CA MET A 2 -3.67 -0.79 21.93
C MET A 2 -3.55 0.72 22.00
N GLU A 3 -2.52 1.21 22.69
CA GLU A 3 -2.18 2.63 22.66
C GLU A 3 -1.82 2.99 21.22
N ASN A 4 -2.65 3.82 20.58
CA ASN A 4 -2.27 4.51 19.36
C ASN A 4 -1.13 5.47 19.71
N LYS A 5 0.12 5.02 19.58
CA LYS A 5 1.27 5.93 19.48
C LYS A 5 1.14 6.69 18.17
N ILE A 6 0.33 7.76 18.14
CA ILE A 6 0.49 8.80 17.13
C ILE A 6 1.78 9.52 17.52
N SER A 7 2.91 9.00 17.04
CA SER A 7 4.18 9.71 17.10
C SER A 7 4.00 11.08 16.46
N LYS A 8 4.36 12.14 17.18
CA LYS A 8 4.40 13.49 16.60
C LYS A 8 5.34 13.45 15.39
N LEU A 9 4.85 13.93 14.24
CA LEU A 9 5.65 13.99 13.02
C LEU A 9 6.63 15.16 13.14
N ASP A 10 7.91 14.87 12.90
CA ASP A 10 8.94 15.90 12.81
C ASP A 10 9.09 16.31 11.34
N PHE A 11 8.67 17.53 11.03
CA PHE A 11 8.76 18.08 9.68
C PHE A 11 10.15 18.66 9.42
N LYS A 12 10.71 18.35 8.23
CA LYS A 12 11.99 18.93 7.81
C LYS A 12 11.85 20.43 7.53
N PRO A 13 12.88 21.25 7.81
CA PRO A 13 12.86 22.69 7.53
C PRO A 13 12.47 23.03 6.09
N ASP A 14 13.01 22.31 5.10
CA ASP A 14 12.71 22.56 3.68
C ASP A 14 11.24 22.30 3.32
N PHE A 15 10.61 21.31 3.97
CA PHE A 15 9.19 21.03 3.78
C PHE A 15 8.32 22.12 4.40
N LEU A 16 8.67 22.57 5.61
CA LEU A 16 8.00 23.69 6.27
C LEU A 16 8.13 24.97 5.46
N GLN A 17 9.34 25.27 4.96
CA GLN A 17 9.57 26.43 4.10
C GLN A 17 8.73 26.37 2.82
N ALA A 18 8.63 25.21 2.18
CA ALA A 18 7.75 25.05 1.02
C ALA A 18 6.28 25.29 1.40
N CYS A 19 5.83 24.77 2.53
CA CYS A 19 4.48 25.00 3.04
C CYS A 19 4.21 26.50 3.29
N GLU A 20 5.15 27.20 3.94
CA GLU A 20 5.06 28.64 4.21
C GLU A 20 5.02 29.48 2.93
N ILE A 21 5.85 29.15 1.92
CA ILE A 21 5.88 29.86 0.62
C ILE A 21 4.53 29.80 -0.08
N PHE A 22 3.83 28.67 0.04
CA PHE A 22 2.57 28.41 -0.67
C PHE A 22 1.32 28.50 0.21
N ASP A 23 1.46 28.98 1.46
CA ASP A 23 0.37 29.10 2.44
C ASP A 23 -0.38 27.76 2.64
N LEU A 24 0.38 26.69 2.87
CA LEU A 24 -0.14 25.34 3.09
C LEU A 24 0.06 24.90 4.54
N GLU A 25 -0.92 24.19 5.10
CA GLU A 25 -0.77 23.50 6.38
C GLU A 25 -0.08 22.14 6.18
N PRO A 26 1.06 21.86 6.85
CA PRO A 26 1.81 20.61 6.70
C PRO A 26 0.97 19.34 6.88
N HIS A 27 0.04 19.37 7.85
CA HIS A 27 -0.85 18.24 8.13
C HIS A 27 -1.86 18.01 7.00
N ASP A 28 -2.37 19.07 6.37
CA ASP A 28 -3.31 18.94 5.25
C ASP A 28 -2.64 18.35 4.01
N VAL A 29 -1.36 18.69 3.77
CA VAL A 29 -0.57 18.08 2.69
C VAL A 29 -0.43 16.58 2.90
N LEU A 30 -0.14 16.14 4.13
CA LEU A 30 -0.07 14.72 4.46
C LEU A 30 -1.43 14.03 4.41
N GLN A 31 -2.50 14.70 4.86
CA GLN A 31 -3.85 14.14 4.77
C GLN A 31 -4.24 13.92 3.30
N LYS A 32 -3.92 14.87 2.41
CA LYS A 32 -4.10 14.69 0.96
C LYS A 32 -3.36 13.47 0.42
N PHE A 33 -2.15 13.20 0.89
CA PHE A 33 -1.46 11.97 0.53
C PHE A 33 -2.25 10.74 0.97
N ILE A 34 -2.62 10.67 2.26
CA ILE A 34 -3.35 9.54 2.85
C ILE A 34 -4.66 9.28 2.09
N ASP A 35 -5.45 10.32 1.85
CA ASP A 35 -6.75 10.23 1.19
C ASP A 35 -6.66 9.74 -0.27
N ASN A 36 -5.50 9.90 -0.90
CA ASN A 36 -5.25 9.49 -2.28
C ASN A 36 -4.54 8.13 -2.42
N VAL A 37 -4.17 7.48 -1.31
CA VAL A 37 -3.66 6.10 -1.34
C VAL A 37 -4.82 5.14 -1.62
N CYS A 38 -4.78 4.52 -2.79
CA CYS A 38 -5.70 3.47 -3.20
C CYS A 38 -5.02 2.55 -4.23
N ILE A 39 -4.34 1.52 -3.75
CA ILE A 39 -3.64 0.54 -4.62
C ILE A 39 -4.59 -0.18 -5.61
N PRO A 40 -5.82 -0.59 -5.23
CA PRO A 40 -6.76 -1.17 -6.19
C PRO A 40 -7.07 -0.23 -7.36
N TYR A 41 -7.35 1.03 -7.06
CA TYR A 41 -7.61 2.06 -8.07
C TYR A 41 -6.38 2.29 -8.95
N PHE A 42 -5.19 2.32 -8.33
CA PHE A 42 -3.92 2.49 -9.03
C PHE A 42 -3.66 1.38 -10.05
N ILE A 43 -3.92 0.11 -9.71
CA ILE A 43 -3.74 -1.02 -10.64
C ILE A 43 -4.82 -1.00 -11.73
N ALA A 44 -6.08 -0.72 -11.36
CA ALA A 44 -7.20 -0.69 -12.31
C ALA A 44 -7.16 0.48 -13.31
N ASN A 45 -6.42 1.54 -12.99
CA ASN A 45 -6.35 2.75 -13.80
C ASN A 45 -4.89 3.14 -14.11
N PRO A 46 -4.16 2.34 -14.90
CA PRO A 46 -2.73 2.56 -15.14
C PRO A 46 -2.42 3.86 -15.88
N MET A 47 -3.39 4.39 -16.64
CA MET A 47 -3.23 5.61 -17.42
C MET A 47 -3.72 6.88 -16.70
N ASN A 48 -4.24 6.77 -15.46
CA ASN A 48 -4.66 7.97 -14.73
C ASN A 48 -3.42 8.83 -14.40
N PRO A 49 -3.40 10.13 -14.73
CA PRO A 49 -2.28 11.02 -14.37
C PRO A 49 -2.16 11.26 -12.85
N ASP A 50 -3.26 11.19 -12.10
CA ASP A 50 -3.31 11.44 -10.66
C ASP A 50 -3.02 10.17 -9.84
N ARG A 51 -1.79 9.67 -9.96
CA ARG A 51 -1.33 8.42 -9.32
C ARG A 51 -0.19 8.64 -8.32
N TRP A 52 0.15 9.89 -8.02
CA TRP A 52 1.37 10.26 -7.28
C TRP A 52 1.46 9.63 -5.88
N ALA A 53 0.36 9.61 -5.12
CA ALA A 53 0.34 9.05 -3.76
C ALA A 53 0.63 7.54 -3.79
N ASN A 54 0.04 6.84 -4.76
CA ASN A 54 0.26 5.41 -4.95
C ASN A 54 1.67 5.11 -5.47
N ASN A 55 2.22 5.93 -6.37
CA ASN A 55 3.61 5.81 -6.81
C ASN A 55 4.57 5.93 -5.61
N PHE A 56 4.37 6.92 -4.74
CA PHE A 56 5.17 7.06 -3.53
C PHE A 56 5.02 5.84 -2.61
N MET A 57 3.79 5.35 -2.39
CA MET A 57 3.57 4.14 -1.60
C MET A 57 4.30 2.93 -2.17
N ILE A 58 4.26 2.72 -3.50
CA ILE A 58 5.00 1.65 -4.16
C ILE A 58 6.51 1.78 -3.89
N GLN A 59 7.07 2.99 -4.03
CA GLN A 59 8.49 3.23 -3.72
C GLN A 59 8.85 2.91 -2.25
N CYS A 60 7.93 3.14 -1.30
CA CYS A 60 8.14 2.79 0.09
C CYS A 60 8.10 1.27 0.37
N VAL A 61 7.40 0.50 -0.45
CA VAL A 61 7.28 -0.96 -0.27
C VAL A 61 8.22 -1.76 -1.17
N LEU A 62 8.70 -1.19 -2.29
CA LEU A 62 9.61 -1.87 -3.22
C LEU A 62 10.83 -2.50 -2.51
N PRO A 63 11.56 -1.79 -1.62
CA PRO A 63 12.70 -2.40 -0.91
C PRO A 63 12.31 -3.55 0.03
N ARG A 64 11.04 -3.63 0.43
CA ARG A 64 10.50 -4.74 1.23
C ARG A 64 9.96 -5.88 0.37
N LEU A 65 9.57 -5.57 -0.87
CA LEU A 65 9.13 -6.54 -1.87
C LEU A 65 10.32 -7.21 -2.58
N GLU A 66 11.49 -6.58 -2.58
CA GLU A 66 12.76 -7.13 -3.10
C GLU A 66 13.28 -8.37 -2.33
N SER A 67 12.66 -8.76 -1.21
CA SER A 67 12.75 -10.15 -0.78
C SER A 67 11.89 -10.98 -1.74
N GLU A 68 12.52 -11.63 -2.73
CA GLU A 68 11.87 -12.42 -3.80
C GLU A 68 10.68 -13.27 -3.30
N GLU A 69 10.78 -13.80 -2.08
CA GLU A 69 9.77 -14.60 -1.41
C GLU A 69 8.38 -13.94 -1.29
N LEU A 70 8.29 -12.63 -0.98
CA LEU A 70 7.00 -11.96 -0.82
C LEU A 70 6.34 -11.64 -2.17
N LEU A 71 7.12 -11.24 -3.16
CA LEU A 71 6.63 -11.00 -4.51
C LEU A 71 6.15 -12.30 -5.14
N GLU A 72 6.92 -13.39 -5.03
CA GLU A 72 6.53 -14.69 -5.57
C GLU A 72 5.30 -15.26 -4.88
N ARG A 73 5.25 -15.21 -3.54
CA ARG A 73 4.15 -15.78 -2.75
C ARG A 73 2.80 -15.13 -3.04
N TYR A 74 2.78 -13.85 -3.37
CA TYR A 74 1.55 -13.10 -3.61
C TYR A 74 1.35 -12.61 -5.05
N ALA A 75 2.25 -12.97 -5.98
CA ALA A 75 2.16 -12.61 -7.41
C ALA A 75 0.78 -12.95 -8.01
N VAL A 76 0.20 -14.07 -7.60
CA VAL A 76 -1.14 -14.51 -8.04
C VAL A 76 -2.23 -13.46 -7.82
N PHE A 77 -2.14 -12.64 -6.77
CA PHE A 77 -3.12 -11.58 -6.54
C PHE A 77 -2.94 -10.42 -7.53
N PHE A 78 -1.70 -10.05 -7.86
CA PHE A 78 -1.42 -9.07 -8.90
C PHE A 78 -1.90 -9.53 -10.28
N ASP A 79 -1.64 -10.79 -10.63
CA ASP A 79 -2.08 -11.38 -11.89
C ASP A 79 -3.60 -11.39 -11.99
N ARG A 80 -4.29 -11.81 -10.92
CA ARG A 80 -5.75 -11.81 -10.85
C ARG A 80 -6.34 -10.42 -11.01
N ILE A 81 -5.76 -9.40 -10.37
CA ILE A 81 -6.22 -8.01 -10.53
C ILE A 81 -6.00 -7.57 -11.97
N THR A 82 -4.83 -7.84 -12.55
CA THR A 82 -4.49 -7.44 -13.93
C THR A 82 -5.45 -8.09 -14.93
N GLU A 83 -5.68 -9.39 -14.82
CA GLU A 83 -6.61 -10.14 -15.66
C GLU A 83 -8.05 -9.61 -15.52
N ALA A 84 -8.52 -9.40 -14.28
CA ALA A 84 -9.86 -8.90 -14.03
C ALA A 84 -10.07 -7.49 -14.61
N VAL A 85 -9.08 -6.61 -14.45
CA VAL A 85 -9.12 -5.24 -14.99
C VAL A 85 -9.16 -5.24 -16.52
N LEU A 86 -8.44 -6.16 -17.17
CA LEU A 86 -8.43 -6.31 -18.63
C LEU A 86 -9.76 -6.90 -19.16
N ASN A 87 -10.40 -7.78 -18.41
CA ASN A 87 -11.60 -8.51 -18.84
C ASN A 87 -12.94 -7.80 -18.51
N ASP A 88 -13.04 -7.07 -17.39
CA ASP A 88 -14.22 -6.30 -17.02
C ASP A 88 -13.88 -4.83 -16.75
N MET A 89 -13.70 -4.09 -17.85
CA MET A 89 -13.40 -2.65 -17.82
C MET A 89 -14.45 -1.80 -17.10
N LYS A 90 -15.69 -2.31 -16.91
CA LYS A 90 -16.80 -1.56 -16.30
C LYS A 90 -16.77 -1.64 -14.78
N ASN A 91 -16.42 -2.80 -14.22
CA ASN A 91 -16.36 -3.02 -12.77
C ASN A 91 -14.94 -3.20 -12.21
N LYS A 92 -13.92 -2.99 -13.04
CA LYS A 92 -12.49 -3.18 -12.72
C LYS A 92 -12.05 -2.67 -11.34
N GLU A 93 -12.58 -1.55 -10.87
CA GLU A 93 -12.21 -0.99 -9.56
C GLU A 93 -12.80 -1.79 -8.40
N GLN A 94 -14.05 -2.22 -8.51
CA GLN A 94 -14.69 -3.04 -7.50
C GLN A 94 -14.00 -4.39 -7.42
N VAL A 95 -13.75 -5.03 -8.57
CA VAL A 95 -13.07 -6.34 -8.60
C VAL A 95 -11.64 -6.23 -8.05
N ALA A 96 -10.91 -5.16 -8.39
CA ALA A 96 -9.58 -4.92 -7.83
C ALA A 96 -9.61 -4.75 -6.30
N ARG A 97 -10.67 -4.15 -5.73
CA ARG A 97 -10.83 -4.01 -4.27
C ARG A 97 -11.09 -5.37 -3.61
N GLU A 98 -11.99 -6.16 -4.18
CA GLU A 98 -12.31 -7.50 -3.67
C GLU A 98 -11.06 -8.40 -3.63
N ILE A 99 -10.26 -8.40 -4.70
CA ILE A 99 -9.01 -9.18 -4.73
C ILE A 99 -7.97 -8.63 -3.74
N MET A 100 -7.90 -7.31 -3.55
CA MET A 100 -7.00 -6.70 -2.55
C MET A 100 -7.40 -7.08 -1.12
N ASP A 101 -8.69 -7.18 -0.82
CA ASP A 101 -9.17 -7.62 0.49
C ASP A 101 -8.82 -9.10 0.74
N GLU A 102 -8.96 -9.96 -0.28
CA GLU A 102 -8.51 -11.35 -0.22
C GLU A 102 -6.99 -11.45 0.00
N TRP A 103 -6.22 -10.64 -0.71
CA TRP A 103 -4.77 -10.61 -0.55
C TRP A 103 -4.39 -10.16 0.87
N HIS A 104 -5.00 -9.09 1.36
CA HIS A 104 -4.76 -8.62 2.73
C HIS A 104 -5.06 -9.72 3.76
N LYS A 105 -6.17 -10.44 3.59
CA LYS A 105 -6.52 -11.58 4.45
C LYS A 105 -5.45 -12.68 4.41
N ALA A 106 -5.02 -13.10 3.22
CA ALA A 106 -3.99 -14.12 3.06
C ALA A 106 -2.66 -13.73 3.74
N VAL A 107 -2.26 -12.45 3.62
CA VAL A 107 -1.07 -11.92 4.30
C VAL A 107 -1.21 -11.98 5.82
N LEU A 108 -2.39 -11.66 6.36
CA LEU A 108 -2.62 -11.75 7.80
C LEU A 108 -2.63 -13.20 8.30
N GLU A 109 -3.21 -14.12 7.55
CA GLU A 109 -3.24 -15.56 7.86
C GLU A 109 -1.82 -16.14 7.86
N ASP A 110 -1.02 -15.89 6.83
CA ASP A 110 0.39 -16.32 6.76
C ASP A 110 1.21 -15.80 7.94
N ARG A 111 1.03 -14.52 8.32
CA ARG A 111 1.72 -13.94 9.48
C ARG A 111 1.34 -14.61 10.80
N ILE A 112 0.08 -15.03 10.95
CA ILE A 112 -0.37 -15.79 12.12
C ILE A 112 0.28 -17.16 12.12
N GLU A 113 0.29 -17.86 10.98
CA GLU A 113 0.91 -19.19 10.85
C GLU A 113 2.41 -19.16 11.13
N ASP A 114 3.13 -18.16 10.63
CA ASP A 114 4.57 -18.03 10.83
C ASP A 114 4.93 -17.71 12.30
N VAL A 115 4.04 -17.02 13.03
CA VAL A 115 4.19 -16.83 14.49
C VAL A 115 3.84 -18.10 15.26
N MET A 116 2.90 -18.92 14.75
CA MET A 116 2.43 -20.15 15.40
C MET A 116 3.29 -21.38 15.11
N LYS A 117 4.12 -21.37 14.05
CA LYS A 117 5.12 -22.42 13.81
C LYS A 117 6.14 -22.38 14.97
N PRO A 118 6.22 -23.41 15.83
CA PRO A 118 7.28 -23.47 16.84
C PRO A 118 8.62 -23.48 16.11
N ASN A 119 9.60 -22.74 16.65
CA ASN A 119 11.01 -22.79 16.22
C ASN A 119 11.56 -24.22 16.41
N ASN A 120 11.23 -25.13 15.51
CA ASN A 120 11.85 -26.44 15.40
C ASN A 120 13.11 -26.29 14.56
N ALA A 121 14.05 -25.50 15.06
CA ALA A 121 15.42 -25.43 14.56
C ALA A 121 16.36 -25.27 15.76
N SER A 122 16.43 -26.34 16.55
CA SER A 122 17.55 -26.62 17.44
C SER A 122 17.76 -28.12 17.42
N SER A 123 18.51 -28.59 16.43
CA SER A 123 19.13 -29.92 16.43
C SER A 123 20.50 -29.79 15.80
#